data_AF-A0A5K4EEF3-F1
#
_entry.id   AF-A0A5K4EEF3-F1
#
_cell.length_a   1.000
_cell.length_b   1.000
_cell.length_c   1.000
_cell.angle_alpha   90.00
_cell.angle_beta   90.00
_cell.angle_gamma   90.00
#
_symmetry.space_group_name_H-M   'P 1'
#
loop_
_entity.id
_entity.type
_entity.pdbx_description
1 polymer ?
#
loop_
_entity_poly.entity_id
_entity_poly.type
_entity_poly.pdbx_seq_one_letter_code
_entity_poly.pdbx_strand_id
1 'polypeptide(L)'
;MPQNEHIELHRKRHGYRFDYFERKRKKEAREPHERSRKAKKLRGLKAKIANKERFKEKVQMKKTLRMHELKGKNQKIDEAGRSGEVPAYLLDRGEQISAKVLSNTVKQKKAEKAVRLINLYSTCYSFLINFNI
;
A
#
# COMPACT_ATOMS: atom_id res chain seq x y z
N MET A 1 -35.30 15.15 1.90
CA MET A 1 -34.13 14.75 1.09
C MET A 1 -34.34 15.21 -0.33
N PRO A 2 -33.38 15.86 -1.00
CA PRO A 2 -33.51 16.17 -2.41
C PRO A 2 -33.62 14.85 -3.20
N GLN A 3 -34.66 14.73 -4.01
CA GLN A 3 -34.92 13.52 -4.79
C GLN A 3 -34.13 13.55 -6.11
N ASN A 4 -33.59 12.40 -6.52
CA ASN A 4 -32.97 12.17 -7.83
C ASN A 4 -31.73 13.04 -8.14
N GLU A 5 -31.18 12.90 -9.36
CA GLU A 5 -30.03 13.65 -9.93
C GLU A 5 -30.36 15.13 -10.25
N HIS A 6 -30.94 15.85 -9.30
CA HIS A 6 -31.36 17.24 -9.44
C HIS A 6 -30.22 18.20 -9.82
N ILE A 7 -28.98 17.93 -9.42
CA ILE A 7 -27.80 18.75 -9.78
C ILE A 7 -27.45 18.57 -11.27
N GLU A 8 -27.50 17.34 -11.79
CA GLU A 8 -27.25 17.09 -13.21
C GLU A 8 -28.37 17.64 -14.08
N LEU A 9 -29.63 17.49 -13.64
CA LEU A 9 -30.79 18.08 -14.32
C LEU A 9 -30.68 19.60 -14.39
N HIS A 10 -30.26 20.25 -13.29
CA HIS A 10 -30.03 21.69 -13.28
C HIS A 10 -28.90 22.09 -14.24
N ARG A 11 -27.79 21.34 -14.30
CA ARG A 11 -26.69 21.58 -15.25
C ARG A 11 -27.11 21.36 -16.71
N LYS A 12 -27.99 20.41 -16.99
CA LYS A 12 -28.54 20.18 -18.34
C LYS A 12 -29.50 21.30 -18.77
N ARG A 13 -30.33 21.81 -17.85
CA ARG A 13 -31.32 22.87 -18.12
C ARG A 13 -30.71 24.28 -18.18
N HIS A 14 -29.84 24.61 -17.24
CA HIS A 14 -29.33 25.97 -17.04
C HIS A 14 -27.83 26.10 -17.36
N GLY A 15 -27.17 24.99 -17.71
CA GLY A 15 -25.75 24.99 -18.03
C GLY A 15 -24.85 25.16 -16.81
N TYR A 16 -23.63 25.63 -17.08
CA TYR A 16 -22.66 26.02 -16.05
C TYR A 16 -22.62 27.54 -15.91
N ARG A 17 -22.02 28.01 -14.83
CA ARG A 17 -21.59 29.41 -14.73
C ARG A 17 -20.67 29.75 -15.90
N PHE A 18 -20.82 30.94 -16.49
CA PHE A 18 -20.05 31.37 -17.66
C PHE A 18 -18.53 31.22 -17.48
N ASP A 19 -17.98 31.60 -16.32
CA ASP A 19 -16.54 31.48 -16.05
C ASP A 19 -16.04 30.06 -15.69
N TYR A 20 -16.92 29.06 -15.62
CA TYR A 20 -16.59 27.76 -15.02
C TYR A 20 -15.39 27.08 -15.71
N PHE A 21 -15.42 27.02 -17.04
CA PHE A 21 -14.38 26.38 -17.82
C PHE A 21 -13.06 27.13 -17.75
N GLU A 22 -13.09 28.46 -17.75
CA GLU A 22 -11.88 29.26 -17.59
C GLU A 22 -11.23 29.06 -16.22
N ARG A 23 -12.04 29.07 -15.15
CA ARG A 23 -11.56 28.86 -13.80
C ARG A 23 -10.99 27.46 -13.65
N LYS A 24 -11.63 26.45 -14.22
CA LYS A 24 -11.15 25.06 -14.22
C LYS A 24 -9.79 24.95 -14.94
N ARG A 25 -9.67 25.49 -16.15
CA ARG A 25 -8.41 25.53 -16.92
C ARG A 25 -7.29 26.24 -16.15
N LYS A 26 -7.56 27.43 -15.61
CA LYS A 26 -6.58 28.21 -14.82
C LYS A 26 -6.19 27.47 -13.54
N LYS A 27 -7.10 26.71 -12.92
CA LYS A 27 -6.81 25.90 -11.72
C LYS A 27 -5.89 24.72 -12.05
N GLU A 28 -6.19 23.98 -13.12
CA GLU A 28 -5.36 22.86 -13.60
C GLU A 28 -3.96 23.34 -13.99
N ALA A 29 -3.86 24.46 -14.71
CA ALA A 29 -2.58 25.06 -15.08
C ALA A 29 -1.72 25.50 -13.87
N ARG A 30 -2.35 25.95 -12.77
CA ARG A 30 -1.65 26.37 -11.55
C ARG A 30 -1.29 25.22 -10.61
N GLU A 31 -1.96 24.08 -10.75
CA GLU A 31 -1.76 22.90 -9.93
C GLU A 31 -0.28 22.47 -9.78
N PRO A 32 0.55 22.40 -10.83
CA PRO A 32 1.96 22.02 -10.69
C PRO A 32 2.76 23.01 -9.82
N HIS A 33 2.54 24.32 -9.98
CA HIS A 33 3.22 25.35 -9.17
C HIS A 33 2.76 25.30 -7.72
N GLU A 34 1.46 25.18 -7.48
CA GLU A 34 0.89 25.03 -6.14
C GLU A 34 1.41 23.76 -5.45
N ARG A 35 1.54 22.67 -6.19
CA ARG A 35 2.07 21.40 -5.67
C ARG A 35 3.54 21.52 -5.25
N SER A 36 4.37 22.15 -6.09
CA SER A 36 5.78 22.44 -5.76
C SER A 36 5.89 23.34 -4.53
N ARG A 37 5.05 24.38 -4.46
CA ARG A 37 4.97 25.29 -3.32
C ARG A 37 4.58 24.56 -2.03
N LYS A 38 3.58 23.68 -2.07
CA LYS A 38 3.16 22.86 -0.92
C LYS A 38 4.28 21.94 -0.45
N ALA A 39 4.99 21.27 -1.36
CA ALA A 39 6.10 20.40 -1.00
C ALA A 39 7.22 21.16 -0.25
N LYS A 40 7.51 22.41 -0.65
CA LYS A 40 8.53 23.26 0.01
C LYS A 40 8.06 23.85 1.35
N LYS A 41 6.78 24.19 1.47
CA LYS A 41 6.23 24.92 2.63
C LYS A 41 5.69 24.02 3.75
N LEU A 42 5.19 22.82 3.43
CA LEU A 42 4.63 21.92 4.43
C LEU A 42 5.73 21.44 5.39
N ARG A 43 5.42 21.42 6.68
CA ARG A 43 6.33 20.97 7.75
C ARG A 43 5.67 19.88 8.62
N GLY A 44 6.49 19.16 9.37
CA GLY A 44 6.04 18.15 10.35
C GLY A 44 5.25 16.99 9.73
N LEU A 45 4.21 16.55 10.43
CA LEU A 45 3.39 15.39 10.03
C LEU A 45 2.68 15.59 8.67
N LYS A 46 2.23 16.82 8.37
CA LYS A 46 1.57 17.13 7.09
C LYS A 46 2.50 16.91 5.91
N ALA A 47 3.78 17.26 6.04
CA ALA A 47 4.78 17.01 5.01
C ALA A 47 5.02 15.50 4.78
N LYS A 48 5.08 14.72 5.87
CA LYS A 48 5.26 13.26 5.79
C LYS A 48 4.08 12.58 5.08
N ILE A 49 2.85 13.00 5.38
CA ILE A 49 1.64 12.47 4.72
C ILE A 49 1.65 12.82 3.22
N ALA A 50 1.87 14.09 2.89
CA ALA A 50 1.91 14.54 1.49
C ALA A 50 2.98 13.80 0.67
N ASN A 51 4.17 13.58 1.23
CA ASN A 51 5.23 12.83 0.55
C ASN A 51 4.86 11.35 0.35
N LYS A 52 4.19 10.74 1.32
CA LYS A 52 3.70 9.35 1.23
C LYS A 52 2.64 9.21 0.13
N GLU A 53 1.69 10.14 0.05
CA GLU A 53 0.67 10.16 -1.01
C GLU A 53 1.31 10.32 -2.39
N ARG A 54 2.26 11.25 -2.53
CA ARG A 54 2.99 11.46 -3.79
C ARG A 54 3.81 10.25 -4.22
N PHE A 55 4.40 9.52 -3.28
CA PHE A 55 5.09 8.27 -3.59
C PHE A 55 4.11 7.22 -4.14
N LYS A 56 2.95 7.05 -3.51
CA LYS A 56 1.90 6.12 -3.98
C LYS A 56 1.42 6.48 -5.38
N GLU A 57 1.12 7.75 -5.63
CA GLU A 57 0.71 8.24 -6.96
C GLU A 57 1.77 7.92 -8.03
N LYS A 58 3.04 8.22 -7.76
CA LYS A 58 4.15 7.93 -8.69
C LYS A 58 4.28 6.44 -8.98
N VAL A 59 4.19 5.58 -7.96
CA VAL A 59 4.28 4.14 -8.14
C VAL A 59 3.10 3.62 -8.94
N GLN A 60 1.88 4.09 -8.66
CA GLN A 60 0.70 3.71 -9.43
C GLN A 60 0.85 4.09 -10.89
N MET A 61 1.24 5.33 -11.18
CA MET A 61 1.45 5.80 -12.56
C MET A 61 2.56 5.04 -13.28
N LYS A 62 3.67 4.73 -12.61
CA LYS A 62 4.74 3.90 -13.18
C LYS A 62 4.25 2.50 -13.53
N LYS A 63 3.42 1.89 -12.68
CA LYS A 63 2.80 0.59 -12.95
C LYS A 63 1.85 0.67 -14.14
N THR A 64 0.97 1.67 -14.20
CA THR A 64 0.03 1.81 -15.32
C THR A 64 0.73 2.05 -16.66
N LEU A 65 1.77 2.87 -16.68
CA LEU A 65 2.59 3.08 -17.88
C LEU A 65 3.28 1.78 -18.31
N ARG A 66 3.92 1.06 -17.37
CA ARG A 66 4.54 -0.24 -17.66
C ARG A 66 3.52 -1.26 -18.20
N MET A 67 2.33 -1.34 -17.59
CA MET A 67 1.27 -2.24 -18.07
C MET A 67 0.80 -1.88 -19.48
N HIS A 68 0.69 -0.59 -19.80
CA HIS A 68 0.32 -0.13 -21.14
C HIS A 68 1.42 -0.44 -22.16
N GLU A 69 2.69 -0.21 -21.82
CA GLU A 69 3.85 -0.53 -22.65
C GLU A 69 3.97 -2.04 -22.92
N LEU A 70 3.75 -2.87 -21.91
CA LEU A 70 3.80 -4.33 -22.02
C LEU A 70 2.60 -4.89 -22.81
N LYS A 71 1.42 -4.27 -22.71
CA LYS A 71 0.24 -4.69 -23.49
C LYS A 71 0.47 -4.60 -25.00
N GLY A 72 1.28 -3.63 -25.45
CA GLY A 72 1.65 -3.49 -26.87
C GLY A 72 2.77 -4.44 -27.32
N LYS A 73 3.44 -5.12 -26.39
CA LYS A 73 4.57 -6.02 -26.66
C LYS A 73 4.20 -7.44 -26.27
N ASN A 74 3.85 -8.25 -27.25
CA ASN A 74 3.79 -9.70 -27.05
C ASN A 74 5.22 -10.21 -26.87
N GLN A 75 5.71 -10.25 -25.63
CA GLN A 75 6.93 -10.99 -25.33
C GLN A 75 6.59 -12.47 -25.50
N LYS A 76 7.10 -13.08 -26.57
CA LYS A 76 7.22 -14.54 -26.62
C LYS A 76 8.13 -14.91 -25.44
N ILE A 77 7.63 -15.75 -24.54
CA ILE A 77 8.48 -16.34 -23.52
C ILE A 77 9.39 -17.29 -24.29
N ASP A 78 10.68 -16.97 -24.38
CA ASP A 78 11.64 -17.90 -24.97
C ASP A 78 11.62 -19.17 -24.12
N GLU A 79 11.30 -20.29 -24.77
CA GLU A 79 11.31 -21.64 -24.22
C GLU A 79 12.74 -22.05 -23.91
N ALA A 80 13.21 -21.75 -22.70
CA ALA A 80 14.41 -22.36 -22.15
C ALA A 80 14.22 -22.54 -20.64
N GLY A 81 14.16 -23.82 -20.24
CA GLY A 81 13.74 -24.30 -18.93
C GLY A 81 14.22 -23.44 -17.76
N ARG A 82 13.26 -22.86 -17.03
CA ARG A 82 13.52 -22.26 -15.72
C ARG A 82 13.62 -23.38 -14.70
N SER A 83 14.66 -23.35 -13.88
CA SER A 83 14.97 -24.29 -12.78
C SER A 83 13.92 -24.38 -11.65
N GLY A 84 12.67 -23.98 -11.91
CA GLY A 84 11.52 -24.04 -11.03
C GLY A 84 10.24 -24.52 -11.72
N GLU A 85 10.37 -25.26 -12.82
CA GLU A 85 9.24 -25.81 -13.58
C GLU A 85 8.62 -26.99 -12.81
N VAL A 86 7.65 -26.65 -11.98
CA VAL A 86 6.79 -27.61 -11.30
C VAL A 86 5.71 -28.05 -12.31
N PRO A 87 5.36 -29.34 -12.39
CA PRO A 87 4.30 -29.80 -13.30
C PRO A 87 3.01 -28.99 -13.14
N ALA A 88 2.28 -28.76 -14.24
CA ALA A 88 1.10 -27.88 -14.26
C ALA A 88 0.08 -28.18 -13.15
N TYR A 89 -0.03 -29.44 -12.72
CA TYR A 89 -0.93 -29.89 -11.64
C TYR A 89 -0.49 -29.53 -10.21
N LEU A 90 0.72 -28.98 -10.02
CA LEU A 90 1.29 -28.60 -8.71
C LEU A 90 1.58 -27.09 -8.57
N LEU A 91 1.41 -26.28 -9.63
CA LEU A 91 1.75 -24.86 -9.65
C LEU A 91 1.01 -24.03 -8.57
N ASP A 92 -0.31 -24.24 -8.44
CA ASP A 92 -1.15 -23.44 -7.52
C ASP A 92 -1.23 -24.01 -6.09
N ARG A 93 -0.60 -25.17 -5.83
CA ARG A 93 -0.71 -25.87 -4.53
C ARG A 93 0.39 -25.48 -3.53
N GLY A 94 1.52 -24.94 -4.01
CA GLY A 94 2.70 -24.63 -3.17
C GLY A 94 2.54 -23.43 -2.22
N GLU A 95 1.77 -22.41 -2.59
CA GLU A 95 1.62 -21.18 -1.79
C GLU A 95 0.81 -21.39 -0.49
N GLN A 96 -0.14 -22.34 -0.47
CA GLN A 96 -0.92 -22.63 0.73
C GLN A 96 -0.08 -23.28 1.84
N ILE A 97 0.88 -24.14 1.47
CA ILE A 97 1.73 -24.87 2.41
C ILE A 97 2.73 -23.90 3.08
N SER A 98 3.34 -23.00 2.31
CA SER A 98 4.31 -22.02 2.86
C SER A 98 3.64 -21.01 3.80
N ALA A 99 2.43 -20.53 3.49
CA ALA A 99 1.69 -19.62 4.36
C ALA A 99 1.33 -20.26 5.72
N LYS A 100 0.94 -21.55 5.74
CA LYS A 100 0.67 -22.29 6.97
C LYS A 100 1.93 -22.44 7.82
N VAL A 101 3.06 -22.80 7.21
CA VAL A 101 4.37 -22.90 7.87
C VAL A 101 4.82 -21.55 8.46
N LEU A 102 4.65 -20.44 7.72
CA LEU A 102 4.96 -19.09 8.22
C LEU A 102 4.08 -18.69 9.41
N SER A 103 2.79 -19.04 9.39
CA SER A 103 1.90 -18.76 10.53
C SER A 103 2.29 -19.54 11.78
N ASN A 104 2.74 -20.79 11.63
CA ASN A 104 3.15 -21.65 12.74
C ASN A 104 4.49 -21.20 13.32
N THR A 105 5.46 -20.82 12.49
CA THR A 105 6.76 -20.27 12.94
C THR A 105 6.61 -18.96 13.70
N VAL A 106 5.69 -18.07 13.30
CA VAL A 106 5.38 -16.84 14.06
C VAL A 106 4.73 -17.16 15.41
N LYS A 107 3.83 -18.15 15.47
CA LYS A 107 3.21 -18.61 16.72
C LYS A 107 4.26 -19.21 17.67
N GLN A 108 5.16 -20.05 17.17
CA GLN A 108 6.28 -20.62 17.94
C GLN A 108 7.18 -19.53 18.51
N LYS A 109 7.59 -18.53 17.70
CA LYS A 109 8.40 -17.39 18.19
C LYS A 109 7.70 -16.57 19.29
N LYS A 110 6.38 -16.43 19.25
CA LYS A 110 5.60 -15.76 20.31
C LYS A 110 5.55 -16.59 21.60
N ALA A 111 5.34 -17.89 21.48
CA ALA A 111 5.33 -18.82 22.61
C ALA A 111 6.70 -18.87 23.30
N GLU A 112 7.79 -18.99 22.54
CA GLU A 112 9.16 -18.99 23.07
C GLU A 112 9.51 -17.69 23.81
N LYS A 113 9.05 -16.54 23.30
CA LYS A 113 9.26 -15.25 23.98
C LYS A 113 8.53 -15.18 25.31
N ALA A 114 7.30 -15.70 25.38
CA ALA A 114 6.53 -15.78 26.63
C ALA A 114 7.20 -16.73 27.63
N VAL A 115 7.62 -17.91 27.18
CA VAL A 115 8.35 -18.89 28.02
C VAL A 115 9.66 -18.31 28.56
N ARG A 116 10.44 -17.61 27.73
CA ARG A 116 11.67 -16.92 28.20
C ARG A 116 11.39 -15.90 29.27
N LEU A 117 10.33 -15.09 29.12
CA LEU A 117 9.98 -14.09 30.13
C LEU A 117 9.57 -14.76 31.44
N ILE A 118 8.75 -15.82 31.38
CA ILE A 118 8.33 -16.58 32.56
C ILE A 118 9.54 -17.20 33.28
N ASN A 119 10.47 -17.80 32.53
CA ASN A 119 11.69 -18.37 33.10
C ASN A 119 12.58 -17.30 33.75
N LEU A 120 12.67 -16.11 33.16
CA LEU A 120 13.43 -14.99 33.73
C LEU A 120 12.82 -14.50 35.05
N TYR A 121 11.49 -14.38 35.11
CA TYR A 121 10.79 -14.03 36.35
C TYR A 121 10.96 -15.10 37.42
N SER A 122 10.90 -16.38 37.04
CA SER A 122 11.11 -17.50 37.96
C SER A 122 12.53 -17.54 38.51
N THR A 123 13.56 -17.33 37.68
CA THR A 123 14.95 -17.32 38.13
C THR A 123 15.26 -16.11 39.00
N CYS A 124 14.74 -14.93 38.69
CA CYS A 124 14.88 -13.75 39.53
C CYS A 124 14.19 -13.93 40.89
N TYR A 125 13.01 -14.54 40.94
CA TYR A 125 12.29 -14.80 42.19
C TYR A 125 13.01 -15.83 43.07
N SER A 126 13.51 -16.92 42.48
CA SER A 126 14.32 -17.90 43.21
C SER A 126 15.65 -17.31 43.69
N PHE A 127 16.27 -16.39 42.94
CA PHE A 127 17.49 -15.70 43.38
C PHE A 127 17.21 -14.74 44.55
N LEU A 128 16.11 -14.00 44.51
CA LEU A 128 15.68 -13.12 45.61
C LEU A 128 15.34 -13.89 46.89
N ILE A 129 14.78 -15.10 46.79
CA ILE A 129 14.49 -15.95 47.96
C ILE A 129 15.79 -16.53 48.56
N ASN A 130 16.74 -16.95 47.74
CA ASN A 130 18.00 -17.52 48.23
C ASN A 130 19.00 -16.48 48.77
N PHE A 131 18.80 -15.18 48.49
CA PHE A 131 19.66 -14.09 48.97
C PHE A 131 19.11 -13.37 50.21
N ASN A 132 17.94 -13.77 50.71
CA ASN A 132 17.26 -13.17 51.87
C ASN A 132 17.23 -14.10 53.11
N ILE A 133 18.20 -15.01 53.18
CA ILE A 133 18.61 -15.83 54.33
C ILE A 133 20.10 -15.61 54.50
#